data_AF-A0A2P4T3X5-F1
#
_entry.id   AF-A0A2P4T3X5-F1
#
_cell.length_a   1.000
_cell.length_b   1.000
_cell.length_c   1.000
_cell.angle_alpha   90.00
_cell.angle_beta   90.00
_cell.angle_gamma   90.00
#
_symmetry.space_group_name_H-M   'P 1'
#
loop_
_entity.id
_entity.type
_entity.pdbx_description
1 polymer ?
#
loop_
_entity_poly.entity_id
_entity_poly.type
_entity_poly.pdbx_seq_one_letter_code
_entity_poly.pdbx_strand_id
1 'polypeptide(L)'
;MEPAAAPPSSPPAPVAASPGSAELVCAQGRNLKAVLCQRCGSRVLLPGAATFARRELLLPAMRKKATADGDGDGGGDVLREHWLVRDMFSFENVGFTRDVGNVKFLVCADCEAGPIGWHCLDDKDSFYVALERVAHE
;
A
#
# COMPACT_ATOMS: atom_id res chain seq x y z
N MET A 1 12.87 8.05 39.08
CA MET A 1 13.56 8.28 37.79
C MET A 1 12.55 7.94 36.71
N GLU A 2 11.79 8.94 36.26
CA GLU A 2 10.87 8.77 35.12
C GLU A 2 11.68 8.86 33.82
N PRO A 3 11.52 7.93 32.86
CA PRO A 3 12.02 8.16 31.52
C PRO A 3 11.06 9.08 30.76
N ALA A 4 11.64 10.14 30.21
CA ALA A 4 11.00 11.19 29.46
C ALA A 4 10.28 10.68 28.21
N ALA A 5 9.10 11.24 27.96
CA ALA A 5 8.31 11.06 26.75
C ALA A 5 9.12 11.46 25.50
N ALA A 6 9.14 10.58 24.49
CA ALA A 6 9.64 10.89 23.17
C ALA A 6 8.73 11.94 22.48
N PRO A 7 9.28 12.90 21.71
CA PRO A 7 8.49 13.90 21.01
C PRO A 7 7.66 13.24 19.88
N PRO A 8 6.46 13.78 19.55
CA PRO A 8 5.69 13.29 18.42
C PRO A 8 6.42 13.60 17.11
N SER A 9 6.67 12.55 16.33
CA SER A 9 7.23 12.61 14.98
C SER A 9 6.43 13.60 14.12
N SER A 10 7.14 14.59 13.55
CA SER A 10 6.55 15.61 12.68
C SER A 10 5.71 14.99 11.55
N PRO A 11 4.57 15.59 11.17
CA PRO A 11 3.83 15.12 10.01
C PRO A 11 4.66 15.36 8.74
N PRO A 12 4.67 14.41 7.78
CA PRO A 12 5.30 14.63 6.49
C PRO A 12 4.61 15.78 5.75
N ALA A 13 5.39 16.59 5.03
CA ALA A 13 4.90 17.69 4.20
C ALA A 13 3.79 17.21 3.24
N PRO A 14 2.81 18.06 2.89
CA PRO A 14 1.74 17.68 1.98
C PRO A 14 2.33 17.42 0.59
N VAL A 15 2.50 16.14 0.24
CA VAL A 15 2.94 15.74 -1.09
C VAL A 15 1.76 15.99 -2.03
N ALA A 16 1.86 16.99 -2.90
CA ALA A 16 0.76 17.39 -3.77
C ALA A 16 0.32 16.20 -4.64
N ALA A 17 -0.95 15.79 -4.54
CA ALA A 17 -1.53 14.69 -5.31
C ALA A 17 -1.72 15.07 -6.79
N SER A 18 -1.69 14.10 -7.70
CA SER A 18 -1.99 14.32 -9.13
C SER A 18 -3.48 14.69 -9.26
N PRO A 19 -3.94 15.38 -10.32
CA PRO A 19 -5.32 15.91 -10.38
C PRO A 19 -6.42 14.84 -10.18
N GLY A 20 -6.20 13.59 -10.59
CA GLY A 20 -7.15 12.48 -10.31
C GLY A 20 -7.04 11.88 -8.91
N SER A 21 -5.89 12.02 -8.24
CA SER A 21 -5.65 11.51 -6.89
C SER A 21 -6.05 12.53 -5.82
N ALA A 22 -6.13 13.82 -6.16
CA ALA A 22 -6.44 14.91 -5.23
C ALA A 22 -7.83 14.76 -4.60
N GLU A 23 -8.81 14.23 -5.33
CA GLU A 23 -10.17 13.98 -4.82
C GLU A 23 -10.24 12.78 -3.87
N LEU A 24 -9.20 11.95 -3.83
CA LEU A 24 -9.10 10.79 -2.95
C LEU A 24 -8.43 11.13 -1.62
N VAL A 25 -7.85 12.33 -1.47
CA VAL A 25 -7.03 12.72 -0.33
C VAL A 25 -7.72 13.85 0.45
N CYS A 26 -7.95 13.66 1.74
CA CYS A 26 -8.50 14.71 2.60
C CYS A 26 -7.45 15.77 2.97
N ALA A 27 -7.88 16.87 3.60
CA ALA A 27 -6.98 17.94 4.04
C ALA A 27 -5.85 17.48 4.99
N GLN A 28 -6.02 16.37 5.70
CA GLN A 28 -4.99 15.77 6.54
C GLN A 28 -4.05 14.80 5.79
N GLY A 29 -4.16 14.71 4.46
CA GLY A 29 -3.35 13.80 3.65
C GLY A 29 -3.78 12.34 3.76
N ARG A 30 -5.00 12.03 4.22
CA ARG A 30 -5.51 10.66 4.39
C ARG A 30 -6.47 10.26 3.28
N ASN A 31 -6.67 8.96 3.07
CA ASN A 31 -7.64 8.46 2.10
C ASN A 31 -9.07 8.86 2.49
N LEU A 32 -9.78 9.55 1.61
CA LEU A 32 -11.16 9.97 1.82
C LEU A 32 -12.15 8.81 1.62
N LYS A 33 -11.80 7.89 0.71
CA LYS A 33 -12.62 6.75 0.30
C LYS A 33 -12.07 5.44 0.86
N ALA A 34 -12.93 4.43 0.97
CA ALA A 34 -12.49 3.07 1.26
C ALA A 34 -11.61 2.56 0.10
N VAL A 35 -10.64 1.70 0.40
CA VAL A 35 -9.77 1.10 -0.61
C VAL A 35 -10.20 -0.35 -0.80
N LEU A 36 -10.43 -0.75 -2.04
CA LEU A 36 -10.97 -2.06 -2.39
C LEU A 36 -10.10 -2.77 -3.43
N CYS A 37 -10.17 -4.09 -3.47
CA CYS A 37 -9.59 -4.88 -4.53
C CYS A 37 -10.36 -4.65 -5.85
N GLN A 38 -9.68 -4.24 -6.91
CA GLN A 38 -10.29 -4.05 -8.24
C GLN A 38 -10.85 -5.33 -8.87
N ARG A 39 -10.49 -6.51 -8.36
CA ARG A 39 -10.88 -7.81 -8.92
C ARG A 39 -12.17 -8.37 -8.33
N CYS A 40 -12.33 -8.28 -7.01
CA CYS A 40 -13.46 -8.87 -6.30
C CYS A 40 -14.23 -7.89 -5.40
N GLY A 41 -13.78 -6.64 -5.28
CA GLY A 41 -14.41 -5.65 -4.39
C GLY A 41 -14.11 -5.87 -2.90
N SER A 42 -13.24 -6.81 -2.54
CA SER A 42 -12.84 -7.01 -1.14
C SER A 42 -12.25 -5.72 -0.56
N ARG A 43 -12.67 -5.37 0.65
CA ARG A 43 -12.26 -4.13 1.32
C ARG A 43 -10.89 -4.31 1.94
N VAL A 44 -9.93 -3.50 1.50
CA VAL A 44 -8.53 -3.53 1.93
C VAL A 44 -8.29 -2.52 3.05
N LEU A 45 -8.83 -1.31 2.94
CA LEU A 45 -8.71 -0.25 3.94
C LEU A 45 -10.02 0.52 4.11
N LEU A 46 -10.25 0.99 5.34
CA LEU A 46 -11.33 1.93 5.65
C LEU A 46 -10.93 3.38 5.28
N PRO A 47 -11.90 4.28 5.09
CA PRO A 47 -11.66 5.72 4.99
C PRO A 47 -10.83 6.24 6.17
N GLY A 48 -9.80 7.04 5.89
CA GLY A 48 -8.94 7.64 6.90
C GLY A 48 -7.90 6.71 7.53
N ALA A 49 -7.80 5.44 7.10
CA ALA A 49 -6.86 4.46 7.64
C ALA A 49 -5.43 4.59 7.07
N ALA A 50 -5.25 5.30 5.96
CA ALA A 50 -3.96 5.44 5.29
C ALA A 50 -3.67 6.88 4.90
N THR A 51 -2.38 7.19 4.73
CA THR A 51 -1.88 8.49 4.29
C THR A 51 -1.37 8.43 2.86
N PHE A 52 -1.60 9.48 2.08
CA PHE A 52 -1.08 9.57 0.73
C PHE A 52 0.44 9.72 0.76
N ALA A 53 1.15 8.88 0.01
CA ALA A 53 2.58 8.91 -0.10
C ALA A 53 3.01 8.79 -1.57
N ARG A 54 3.97 9.63 -1.96
CA ARG A 54 4.66 9.51 -3.23
C ARG A 54 6.00 8.82 -3.02
N ARG A 55 6.18 7.66 -3.64
CA ARG A 55 7.43 6.90 -3.63
C ARG A 55 7.47 6.05 -4.89
N GLU A 56 8.60 6.02 -5.58
CA GLU A 56 8.80 5.13 -6.72
C GLU A 56 9.03 3.71 -6.21
N LEU A 57 8.05 2.83 -6.43
CA LEU A 57 8.10 1.43 -6.06
C LEU A 57 7.85 0.59 -7.30
N LEU A 58 8.75 -0.37 -7.55
CA LEU A 58 8.58 -1.34 -8.61
C LEU A 58 7.72 -2.49 -8.08
N LEU A 59 6.50 -2.59 -8.59
CA LEU A 59 5.62 -3.71 -8.33
C LEU A 59 5.61 -4.63 -9.55
N PRO A 60 5.85 -5.94 -9.38
CA PRO A 60 5.63 -6.91 -10.44
C PRO A 60 4.24 -6.75 -11.08
N ALA A 61 4.11 -7.12 -12.35
CA ALA A 61 2.82 -7.13 -13.02
C ALA A 61 1.78 -7.91 -12.20
N MET A 62 0.54 -7.41 -12.15
CA MET A 62 -0.57 -8.11 -11.51
C MET A 62 -0.76 -9.49 -12.13
N ARG A 63 -0.46 -10.56 -11.40
CA ARG A 63 -0.69 -11.95 -11.82
C ARG A 63 -1.80 -12.56 -10.97
N LYS A 64 -2.70 -13.33 -11.59
CA LYS A 64 -3.47 -14.34 -10.85
C LYS A 64 -2.49 -15.47 -10.56
N LYS A 65 -2.41 -15.90 -9.30
CA LYS A 65 -1.45 -16.89 -8.76
C LYS A 65 -1.19 -18.03 -9.75
N ALA A 66 -0.13 -17.91 -10.53
CA ALA A 66 0.47 -18.97 -11.34
C ALA A 66 1.98 -18.69 -11.31
N THR A 67 2.68 -19.53 -10.54
CA THR A 67 4.14 -19.66 -10.46
C THR A 67 4.91 -18.39 -10.09
N ALA A 68 5.12 -18.20 -8.78
CA ALA A 68 6.20 -17.37 -8.23
C ALA A 68 7.51 -18.19 -8.17
N ASP A 69 7.84 -18.86 -9.28
CA ASP A 69 9.17 -19.43 -9.49
C ASP A 69 9.83 -18.62 -10.59
N GLY A 70 11.10 -18.27 -10.37
CA GLY A 70 11.81 -17.28 -11.16
C GLY A 70 11.90 -17.61 -12.66
N ASP A 71 12.31 -16.59 -13.40
CA ASP A 71 12.61 -16.61 -14.84
C ASP A 71 11.38 -16.47 -15.76
N GLY A 72 11.13 -15.23 -16.19
CA GLY A 72 10.07 -14.92 -17.16
C GLY A 72 9.83 -13.42 -17.26
N ASP A 73 10.70 -12.76 -18.04
CA ASP A 73 10.58 -11.40 -18.61
C ASP A 73 10.11 -10.29 -17.63
N GLY A 74 11.05 -9.42 -17.27
CA GLY A 74 10.99 -8.45 -16.16
C GLY A 74 10.03 -7.28 -16.37
N GLY A 75 8.74 -7.56 -16.53
CA GLY A 75 7.67 -6.57 -16.57
C GLY A 75 7.15 -6.26 -15.16
N GLY A 76 7.66 -5.18 -14.57
CA GLY A 76 7.09 -4.53 -13.39
C GLY A 76 6.67 -3.11 -13.72
N ASP A 77 5.63 -2.63 -13.04
CA ASP A 77 5.20 -1.24 -13.15
C ASP A 77 5.89 -0.41 -12.07
N VAL A 78 6.54 0.68 -12.46
CA VAL A 78 7.06 1.67 -11.51
C VAL A 78 5.91 2.58 -11.12
N LEU A 79 5.34 2.32 -9.95
CA LEU A 79 4.23 3.08 -9.41
C LEU A 79 4.78 4.18 -8.52
N ARG A 80 4.12 5.34 -8.52
CA ARG A 80 4.57 6.53 -7.79
C ARG A 80 3.64 6.91 -6.65
N GLU A 81 2.37 6.57 -6.75
CA GLU A 81 1.32 7.03 -5.85
C GLU A 81 0.78 5.86 -5.03
N HIS A 82 0.90 5.98 -3.71
CA HIS A 82 0.59 4.91 -2.77
C HIS A 82 -0.17 5.43 -1.55
N TRP A 83 -0.95 4.54 -0.95
CA TRP A 83 -1.41 4.67 0.42
C TRP A 83 -0.38 4.07 1.35
N LEU A 84 0.26 4.92 2.15
CA LEU A 84 1.10 4.53 3.26
C LEU A 84 0.22 4.22 4.47
N VAL A 85 0.24 2.96 4.87
CA VAL A 85 -0.34 2.43 6.09
C VAL A 85 0.81 2.19 7.07
N ARG A 86 0.69 2.71 8.29
CA ARG A 86 1.75 2.60 9.30
C ARG A 86 1.59 1.41 10.24
N ASP A 87 0.40 0.84 10.26
CA ASP A 87 0.03 -0.21 11.20
C ASP A 87 -0.71 -1.33 10.47
N MET A 88 -0.23 -2.56 10.62
CA MET A 88 -0.79 -3.71 9.90
C MET A 88 -2.23 -4.05 10.31
N PHE A 89 -2.67 -3.63 11.50
CA PHE A 89 -4.05 -3.83 11.97
C PHE A 89 -5.02 -2.82 11.38
N SER A 90 -4.53 -1.82 10.66
CA SER A 90 -5.37 -0.88 9.90
C SER A 90 -5.93 -1.49 8.61
N PHE A 91 -5.43 -2.67 8.19
CA PHE A 91 -5.95 -3.41 7.05
C PHE A 91 -7.16 -4.26 7.44
N GLU A 92 -8.16 -4.27 6.56
CA GLU A 92 -9.36 -5.10 6.71
C GLU A 92 -9.12 -6.51 6.14
N ASN A 93 -8.90 -6.62 4.82
CA ASN A 93 -8.72 -7.91 4.13
C ASN A 93 -7.48 -7.86 3.22
N VAL A 94 -6.30 -8.13 3.79
CA VAL A 94 -5.03 -8.16 3.06
C VAL A 94 -4.24 -9.44 3.34
N GLY A 95 -3.59 -9.97 2.31
CA GLY A 95 -2.64 -11.07 2.41
C GLY A 95 -1.21 -10.60 2.12
N PHE A 96 -0.23 -11.35 2.63
CA PHE A 96 1.19 -11.11 2.36
C PHE A 96 1.79 -12.31 1.62
N THR A 97 2.61 -12.03 0.61
CA THR A 97 3.36 -13.08 -0.07
C THR A 97 4.53 -13.57 0.77
N ARG A 98 5.17 -14.66 0.31
CA ARG A 98 6.52 -15.01 0.75
C ARG A 98 7.45 -13.83 0.48
N ASP A 99 8.45 -13.69 1.35
CA ASP A 99 9.54 -12.75 1.14
C ASP A 99 10.30 -13.07 -0.15
N VAL A 100 10.60 -12.03 -0.90
CA VAL A 100 11.48 -12.07 -2.06
C VAL A 100 12.60 -11.09 -1.77
N GLY A 101 13.73 -11.60 -1.25
CA GLY A 101 14.78 -10.76 -0.68
C GLY A 101 14.31 -10.10 0.62
N ASN A 102 14.26 -8.76 0.66
CA ASN A 102 13.82 -8.00 1.83
C ASN A 102 12.43 -7.34 1.68
N VAL A 103 11.65 -7.84 0.72
CA VAL A 103 10.35 -7.28 0.35
C VAL A 103 9.27 -8.33 0.52
N LYS A 104 8.13 -7.92 1.07
CA LYS A 104 6.86 -8.65 1.00
C LYS A 104 5.88 -7.88 0.15
N PHE A 105 5.20 -8.58 -0.74
CA PHE A 105 4.12 -7.99 -1.52
C PHE A 105 2.77 -8.21 -0.83
N LEU A 106 1.90 -7.23 -0.97
CA LEU A 106 0.53 -7.30 -0.47
C LEU A 106 -0.37 -7.82 -1.60
N VAL A 107 -1.29 -8.72 -1.26
CA VAL A 107 -2.29 -9.31 -2.16
C VAL A 107 -3.67 -9.17 -1.54
N CYS A 108 -4.72 -9.30 -2.35
CA CYS A 108 -6.07 -9.41 -1.83
C CYS A 108 -6.24 -10.70 -1.02
N ALA A 109 -6.86 -10.64 0.17
CA ALA A 109 -7.08 -11.83 0.99
C ALA A 109 -8.11 -12.79 0.39
N ASP A 110 -9.15 -12.28 -0.28
CA ASP A 110 -10.25 -13.11 -0.80
C ASP A 110 -9.94 -13.79 -2.14
N CYS A 111 -9.37 -13.04 -3.09
CA CYS A 111 -9.13 -13.55 -4.44
C CYS A 111 -7.65 -13.80 -4.76
N GLU A 112 -6.76 -13.55 -3.80
CA GLU A 112 -5.30 -13.72 -3.91
C GLU A 112 -4.66 -12.96 -5.09
N ALA A 113 -5.38 -12.02 -5.69
CA ALA A 113 -4.87 -11.20 -6.78
C ALA A 113 -3.89 -10.16 -6.26
N GLY A 114 -2.76 -10.01 -6.93
CA GLY A 114 -1.78 -8.98 -6.65
C GLY A 114 -0.56 -9.06 -7.55
N PRO A 115 0.51 -8.32 -7.23
CA PRO A 115 0.65 -7.50 -6.03
C PRO A 115 -0.18 -6.20 -6.10
N ILE A 116 -0.93 -5.90 -5.02
CA ILE A 116 -1.64 -4.62 -4.83
C ILE A 116 -0.82 -3.62 -4.00
N GLY A 117 0.22 -4.10 -3.33
CA GLY A 117 1.08 -3.28 -2.49
C GLY A 117 2.45 -3.91 -2.24
N TRP A 118 3.26 -3.18 -1.48
CA TRP A 118 4.66 -3.45 -1.22
C TRP A 118 5.01 -3.10 0.23
N HIS A 119 5.87 -3.90 0.84
CA HIS A 119 6.36 -3.69 2.20
C HIS A 119 7.84 -4.08 2.29
N CYS A 120 8.65 -3.22 2.90
CA CYS A 120 10.05 -3.49 3.21
C CYS A 120 10.16 -4.10 4.60
N LEU A 121 10.93 -5.17 4.77
CA LEU A 121 11.17 -5.75 6.10
C LEU A 121 12.11 -4.91 6.97
N ASP A 122 12.93 -4.03 6.37
CA ASP A 122 13.70 -3.02 7.11
C ASP A 122 12.79 -1.96 7.75
N ASP A 123 11.70 -1.60 7.07
CA ASP A 123 10.72 -0.60 7.53
C ASP A 123 9.41 -1.29 7.95
N LYS A 124 9.43 -1.91 9.13
CA LYS A 124 8.31 -2.71 9.68
C LYS A 124 6.98 -1.98 9.75
N ASP A 125 7.00 -0.67 9.93
CA ASP A 125 5.82 0.18 10.08
C ASP A 125 5.46 0.94 8.80
N SER A 126 5.91 0.46 7.63
CA SER A 126 5.60 1.10 6.34
C SER A 126 5.09 0.10 5.32
N PHE A 127 3.79 0.14 5.09
CA PHE A 127 3.09 -0.66 4.08
C PHE A 127 2.54 0.27 3.00
N TYR A 128 2.86 -0.01 1.74
CA TYR A 128 2.48 0.83 0.62
C TYR A 128 1.46 0.10 -0.25
N VAL A 129 0.26 0.65 -0.41
CA VAL A 129 -0.77 0.12 -1.32
C VAL A 129 -0.84 1.01 -2.55
N ALA A 130 -0.62 0.47 -3.74
CA ALA A 130 -0.55 1.28 -4.95
C ALA A 130 -1.94 1.69 -5.43
N LEU A 131 -2.15 2.99 -5.65
CA LEU A 131 -3.46 3.53 -6.05
C LEU A 131 -3.95 2.93 -7.37
N GLU A 132 -3.04 2.70 -8.33
CA GLU A 132 -3.37 2.14 -9.65
C GLU A 132 -3.81 0.67 -9.60
N ARG A 133 -3.52 -0.04 -8.50
CA ARG A 133 -3.82 -1.47 -8.30
C ARG A 133 -5.06 -1.72 -7.45
N VAL A 134 -5.72 -0.67 -6.97
CA VAL A 134 -6.89 -0.73 -6.08
C VAL A 134 -8.03 0.17 -6.58
N ALA A 135 -9.25 -0.11 -6.14
CA ALA A 135 -10.42 0.73 -6.41
C ALA A 135 -10.73 1.57 -5.16
N HIS A 136 -11.51 2.64 -5.35
CA HIS A 136 -11.89 3.57 -4.28
C HIS A 136 -13.40 3.81 -4.31
N GLU A 137 -14.06 3.62 -3.18
CA GLU A 137 -15.51 3.82 -2.99
C GLU A 137 -15.78 4.73 -1.79
#